data_AF-A0A7C5UBV0-F1
#
_entry.id   AF-A0A7C5UBV0-F1
#
_cell.length_a   1.000
_cell.length_b   1.000
_cell.length_c   1.000
_cell.angle_alpha   90.00
_cell.angle_beta   90.00
_cell.angle_gamma   90.00
#
_symmetry.space_group_name_H-M   'P 1'
#
loop_
_entity.id
_entity.type
_entity.pdbx_description
1 polymer ?
#
loop_
_entity_poly.entity_id
_entity_poly.type
_entity_poly.pdbx_seq_one_letter_code
_entity_poly.pdbx_strand_id
1 'polypeptide(L)' 'MFAPKEKTIASAISVQRRKFSKDEYYRMAEMGVFNGQRVELIDGEVILMSPQEASHATAV' A
#
# COMPACT_ATOMS: atom_id res chain seq x y z
N MET A 1 31.57 42.18 -14.02
CA MET A 1 31.72 41.38 -12.79
C MET A 1 30.31 40.99 -12.33
N PHE A 2 29.82 39.81 -12.72
CA PHE A 2 28.57 39.23 -12.23
C PHE A 2 28.78 37.71 -12.15
N ALA A 3 28.69 37.17 -10.95
CA ALA A 3 28.97 35.76 -10.65
C ALA A 3 27.91 34.84 -11.31
N PRO A 4 28.28 33.62 -11.75
CA PRO A 4 27.30 32.63 -12.15
C PRO A 4 26.54 32.14 -10.92
N LYS A 5 25.20 32.15 -10.98
CA LYS A 5 24.36 31.58 -9.92
C LYS A 5 24.45 30.05 -9.97
N GLU A 6 24.98 29.46 -8.90
CA GLU A 6 24.96 28.02 -8.66
C GLU A 6 23.53 27.48 -8.74
N LYS A 7 23.33 26.45 -9.58
CA LYS A 7 22.12 25.63 -9.56
C LYS A 7 22.24 24.66 -8.38
N THR A 8 21.61 25.00 -7.26
CA THR A 8 21.35 24.03 -6.19
C THR A 8 20.40 22.96 -6.74
N ILE A 9 20.93 21.77 -7.00
CA ILE A 9 20.12 20.58 -7.28
C ILE A 9 19.51 20.12 -5.96
N ALA A 10 18.35 20.69 -5.61
CA ALA A 10 17.47 20.07 -4.63
C ALA A 10 16.95 18.78 -5.27
N SER A 11 17.58 17.64 -4.93
CA SER A 11 17.08 16.34 -5.34
C SER A 11 15.74 16.11 -4.64
N ALA A 12 14.64 16.34 -5.36
CA ALA A 12 13.32 16.02 -4.89
C ALA A 12 13.19 14.48 -4.87
N ILE A 13 13.24 13.89 -3.67
CA ILE A 13 12.99 12.45 -3.49
C ILE A 13 11.55 12.19 -3.94
N SER A 14 11.37 11.56 -5.10
CA SER A 14 10.05 11.14 -5.58
C SER A 14 9.75 9.74 -5.03
N VAL A 15 8.71 9.64 -4.22
CA VAL A 15 8.24 8.35 -3.69
C VAL A 15 7.42 7.66 -4.78
N GLN A 16 7.84 6.47 -5.22
CA GLN A 16 7.12 5.64 -6.17
C GLN A 16 6.27 4.61 -5.44
N ARG A 17 4.96 4.53 -5.74
CA ARG A 17 4.09 3.46 -5.23
C ARG A 17 4.38 2.16 -5.98
N ARG A 18 4.76 1.11 -5.25
CA ARG A 18 4.93 -0.25 -5.78
C ARG A 18 3.67 -1.07 -5.51
N LYS A 19 3.19 -1.77 -6.54
CA LYS A 19 2.12 -2.76 -6.42
C LYS A 19 2.65 -4.09 -5.91
N PHE A 20 1.88 -4.77 -5.08
CA PHE A 20 2.16 -6.12 -4.62
C PHE A 20 1.66 -7.15 -5.63
N SER A 21 2.46 -8.21 -5.79
CA SER A 21 2.06 -9.45 -6.43
C SER A 21 1.29 -10.35 -5.46
N LYS A 22 0.61 -11.36 -6.02
CA LYS A 22 -0.09 -12.38 -5.26
C LYS A 22 0.85 -13.18 -4.34
N ASP A 23 2.06 -13.49 -4.82
CA ASP A 23 3.05 -14.24 -4.03
C ASP A 23 3.56 -13.43 -2.84
N GLU A 24 3.80 -12.12 -3.03
CA GLU A 24 4.18 -11.22 -1.94
C GLU A 24 3.06 -11.13 -0.91
N TYR A 25 1.80 -11.03 -1.35
CA TYR A 25 0.64 -11.03 -0.45
C TYR A 25 0.60 -12.27 0.44
N TYR A 26 0.79 -13.47 -0.13
CA TYR A 26 0.80 -14.70 0.68
C TYR A 26 1.98 -14.76 1.64
N ARG A 27 3.19 -14.39 1.19
CA ARG A 27 4.35 -14.35 2.10
C ARG A 27 4.12 -13.39 3.27
N MET A 28 3.51 -12.23 3.03
CA MET A 28 3.14 -11.30 4.10
C MET A 28 2.14 -11.93 5.08
N ALA A 29 1.13 -12.66 4.57
CA ALA A 29 0.17 -13.36 5.42
C ALA A 29 0.84 -14.47 6.25
N GLU A 30 1.71 -15.28 5.66
CA GLU A 30 2.46 -16.34 6.34
C GLU A 30 3.39 -15.79 7.43
N MET A 31 4.00 -14.63 7.19
CA MET A 31 4.80 -13.91 8.19
C MET A 31 3.97 -13.22 9.28
N GLY A 32 2.63 -13.26 9.18
CA GLY A 32 1.73 -12.66 10.16
C GLY A 32 1.62 -11.14 10.07
N VAL A 33 2.03 -10.52 8.96
CA VAL A 33 2.05 -9.04 8.78
C VAL A 33 0.70 -8.39 9.10
N PHE A 34 -0.40 -9.08 8.78
CA PHE A 34 -1.74 -8.55 8.95
C PHE A 34 -2.32 -8.72 10.36
N ASN A 35 -1.65 -9.42 11.29
CA ASN A 35 -2.09 -9.56 12.69
C ASN A 35 -3.58 -9.90 12.88
N GLY A 36 -4.13 -10.79 12.04
CA GLY A 36 -5.55 -11.18 12.09
C GLY A 36 -6.54 -10.18 11.46
N GLN A 37 -6.05 -9.06 10.91
CA GLN A 37 -6.87 -8.16 10.10
C GLN A 37 -7.32 -8.87 8.82
N ARG A 38 -8.61 -8.74 8.50
CA ARG A 38 -9.15 -9.18 7.21
C ARG A 38 -8.71 -8.18 6.16
N VAL A 39 -7.91 -8.62 5.20
CA VAL A 39 -7.39 -7.80 4.10
C VAL A 39 -7.61 -8.50 2.75
N GLU A 40 -7.66 -7.72 1.68
CA GLU A 40 -7.74 -8.20 0.30
C GLU A 40 -6.64 -7.57 -0.56
N LEU A 41 -6.16 -8.31 -1.56
CA LEU A 41 -5.29 -7.76 -2.61
C LEU A 41 -6.14 -7.38 -3.83
N ILE A 42 -6.30 -6.08 -4.07
CA ILE A 42 -7.07 -5.53 -5.20
C ILE A 42 -6.15 -4.61 -6.00
N ASP A 43 -6.01 -4.87 -7.31
CA ASP A 43 -5.15 -4.10 -8.22
C ASP A 43 -3.69 -3.91 -7.77
N GLY A 44 -3.19 -4.84 -6.94
CA GLY A 44 -1.86 -4.78 -6.36
C GLY A 44 -1.76 -3.93 -5.09
N GLU A 45 -2.88 -3.56 -4.49
CA GLU A 45 -2.97 -2.86 -3.21
C GLU A 45 -3.57 -3.78 -2.15
N VAL A 46 -3.00 -3.77 -0.94
CA VAL A 46 -3.58 -4.49 0.19
C VAL A 46 -4.55 -3.56 0.91
N ILE A 47 -5.82 -3.90 0.88
CA ILE A 47 -6.92 -3.10 1.40
C ILE A 47 -7.50 -3.81 2.62
N LEU A 48 -7.78 -3.06 3.69
CA LEU A 48 -8.50 -3.59 4.86
C LEU A 48 -9.95 -3.85 4.49
N MET A 49 -10.45 -5.05 4.76
CA MET A 49 -11.87 -5.31 4.72
C MET A 49 -12.53 -4.67 5.93
N SER A 50 -13.65 -3.99 5.70
CA SER A 50 -14.56 -3.60 6.77
C SER A 50 -15.02 -4.85 7.54
N PRO A 51 -15.11 -4.80 8.88
CA PRO A 51 -15.76 -5.85 9.65
C PRO A 51 -17.16 -6.09 9.08
N GLN A 52 -17.46 -7.34 8.72
CA GLN A 52 -18.71 -7.73 8.08
C GLN A 52 -19.81 -7.89 9.14
N GLU A 53 -20.29 -6.82 9.78
CA GLU A 53 -21.51 -6.81 10.62
C GLU A 53 -22.05 -5.36 10.69
N ALA A 54 -23.09 -4.97 9.94
CA ALA A 54 -24.43 -4.88 10.54
C ALA A 54 -25.62 -5.16 9.57
N SER A 55 -25.41 -5.36 8.27
CA SER A 55 -26.53 -5.42 7.29
C SER A 55 -26.51 -6.59 6.29
N HIS A 56 -25.47 -7.44 6.29
CA HIS A 56 -25.31 -8.49 5.25
C HIS A 56 -25.35 -9.92 5.79
N ALA A 57 -25.82 -10.12 7.03
CA ALA A 57 -26.04 -11.46 7.59
C ALA A 57 -27.39 -12.08 7.19
N THR A 58 -28.24 -11.37 6.44
CA THR A 58 -29.50 -11.92 5.90
C THR A 58 -29.51 -11.83 4.37
N ALA A 59 -29.06 -12.89 3.71
CA ALA A 59 -29.61 -13.27 2.42
C ALA A 59 -30.42 -14.54 2.68
N VAL A 60 -31.75 -14.44 2.48
CA VAL A 60 -32.69 -15.58 2.49
C VAL A 60 -32.64 -16.27 1.14
#